data_AF-A0A109LWD1-F1
#
_entry.id   AF-A0A109LWD1-F1
#
_cell.length_a   1.000
_cell.length_b   1.000
_cell.length_c   1.000
_cell.angle_alpha   90.00
_cell.angle_beta   90.00
_cell.angle_gamma   90.00
#
_symmetry.space_group_name_H-M   'P 1'
#
loop_
_entity.id
_entity.type
_entity.pdbx_description
1 polymer ?
#
loop_
_entity_poly.entity_id
_entity_poly.type
_entity_poly.pdbx_seq_one_letter_code
_entity_poly.pdbx_strand_id
1 'polypeptide(L)'
;MKFRIALTAAATIALAACGSTEDASTEAEADTVEIAADEALADIDAEPVEDPAATIEETAPEPEGMSPSEEAQIQEAGDNAADTAAAAMDAMAEDIGN
;
A
#
# COMPACT_ATOMS: atom_id res chain seq x y z
N MET A 1 -31.20 10.18 35.75
CA MET A 1 -30.69 9.09 34.90
C MET A 1 -31.47 8.89 33.58
N LYS A 2 -32.74 9.31 33.48
CA LYS A 2 -33.56 9.17 32.24
C LYS A 2 -33.13 10.11 31.08
N PHE A 3 -32.58 11.28 31.40
CA PHE A 3 -32.13 12.27 30.41
C PHE A 3 -30.87 11.86 29.63
N ARG A 4 -29.99 11.05 30.24
CA ARG A 4 -28.75 10.58 29.60
C ARG A 4 -29.02 9.51 28.56
N ILE A 5 -30.00 8.63 28.82
CA ILE A 5 -30.40 7.56 27.89
C ILE A 5 -31.06 8.14 26.63
N ALA A 6 -31.84 9.22 26.78
CA ALA A 6 -32.47 9.90 25.64
C ALA A 6 -31.43 10.58 24.72
N LEU A 7 -30.36 11.14 25.29
CA LEU A 7 -29.33 11.85 24.53
C LEU A 7 -28.45 10.88 23.72
N THR A 8 -28.14 9.71 24.29
CA THR A 8 -27.41 8.65 23.56
C THR A 8 -28.22 8.05 22.42
N ALA A 9 -29.55 7.93 22.55
CA ALA A 9 -30.40 7.40 21.49
C ALA A 9 -30.58 8.38 20.32
N ALA A 10 -30.57 9.69 20.57
CA ALA A 10 -30.63 10.69 19.51
C ALA A 10 -29.30 10.77 18.72
N ALA A 11 -28.17 10.57 19.41
CA ALA A 11 -26.84 10.60 18.79
C ALA A 11 -26.63 9.47 17.78
N THR A 12 -27.16 8.27 18.03
CA THR A 12 -27.04 7.14 17.08
C THR A 12 -27.89 7.33 15.83
N ILE A 13 -29.04 8.00 15.94
CA ILE A 13 -29.90 8.31 14.79
C ILE A 13 -29.28 9.44 13.93
N ALA A 14 -28.64 10.43 14.55
CA ALA A 14 -27.90 11.47 13.84
C ALA A 14 -26.64 10.91 13.13
N LEU A 15 -25.97 9.93 13.72
CA LEU A 15 -24.84 9.24 13.10
C LEU A 15 -25.29 8.35 11.92
N ALA A 16 -26.47 7.73 12.00
CA ALA A 16 -27.05 6.98 10.89
C ALA A 16 -27.50 7.89 9.72
N ALA A 17 -27.90 9.13 10.01
CA ALA A 17 -28.23 10.12 8.98
C ALA A 17 -26.99 10.77 8.33
N CYS A 18 -25.84 10.77 9.02
CA CYS A 18 -24.54 11.18 8.47
C CYS A 18 -23.69 9.98 8.00
N GLY A 19 -24.26 8.77 8.08
CA GLY A 19 -23.63 7.48 7.78
C GLY A 19 -24.36 6.71 6.69
N SER A 20 -25.00 7.41 5.75
CA SER A 20 -25.23 6.83 4.43
C SER A 20 -23.87 6.64 3.79
N THR A 21 -23.24 5.50 4.08
CA THR A 21 -22.08 5.03 3.33
C THR A 21 -22.56 4.74 1.92
N GLU A 22 -22.43 5.71 1.04
CA GLU A 22 -22.27 5.42 -0.37
C GLU A 22 -21.11 4.42 -0.48
N ASP A 23 -21.32 3.32 -1.20
CA ASP A 23 -20.29 2.32 -1.46
C ASP A 23 -19.13 2.99 -2.20
N ALA A 24 -18.08 3.34 -1.46
CA ALA A 24 -16.82 3.86 -2.00
C ALA A 24 -15.96 2.76 -2.64
N SER A 25 -16.50 1.55 -2.76
CA SER A 25 -15.84 0.40 -3.40
C SER A 25 -15.89 0.49 -4.92
N THR A 26 -16.69 1.41 -5.48
CA THR A 26 -16.57 1.78 -6.91
C THR A 26 -15.26 2.56 -7.07
N GLU A 27 -14.26 1.90 -7.67
CA GLU A 27 -12.98 2.50 -8.00
C GLU A 27 -13.23 3.73 -8.86
N ALA A 28 -12.90 4.91 -8.34
CA ALA A 28 -12.85 6.12 -9.14
C ALA A 28 -11.74 5.89 -10.16
N GLU A 29 -12.11 5.65 -11.42
CA GLU A 29 -11.18 5.72 -12.53
C GLU A 29 -10.63 7.15 -12.51
N ALA A 30 -9.42 7.31 -11.98
CA ALA A 30 -8.72 8.57 -12.06
C ALA A 30 -8.45 8.77 -13.55
N ASP A 31 -9.18 9.70 -14.17
CA ASP A 31 -8.84 10.19 -15.50
C ASP A 31 -7.35 10.57 -15.45
N THR A 32 -6.52 9.79 -16.14
CA THR A 32 -5.11 10.13 -16.28
C THR A 32 -5.09 11.40 -17.09
N VAL A 33 -4.85 12.53 -16.43
CA VAL A 33 -4.50 13.74 -17.15
C VAL A 33 -3.17 13.40 -17.80
N GLU A 34 -3.17 13.12 -19.10
CA GLU A 34 -2.00 12.80 -19.93
C GLU A 34 -1.09 14.04 -20.13
N ILE A 35 -1.00 14.89 -19.12
CA ILE A 35 -0.10 16.02 -19.02
C ILE A 35 1.06 15.58 -18.14
N ALA A 36 2.27 15.77 -18.62
CA ALA A 36 3.45 15.55 -17.81
C ALA A 36 3.38 16.43 -16.56
N ALA A 37 3.83 15.92 -15.40
CA ALA A 37 3.82 16.68 -14.16
C ALA A 37 4.50 18.06 -14.31
N ASP A 38 5.57 18.12 -15.11
CA ASP A 38 6.30 19.35 -15.43
C ASP A 38 5.43 20.37 -16.19
N GLU A 39 4.56 19.90 -17.09
CA GLU A 39 3.66 20.75 -17.86
C GLU A 39 2.49 21.26 -17.00
N ALA A 40 2.01 20.46 -16.04
CA ALA A 40 1.02 20.91 -15.06
C ALA A 40 1.54 22.01 -14.12
N LEU A 41 2.85 22.03 -13.89
CA LEU A 41 3.52 22.97 -12.98
C LEU A 41 4.16 24.17 -13.72
N ALA A 42 4.07 24.23 -15.06
CA ALA A 42 4.76 25.23 -15.86
C ALA A 42 4.36 26.69 -15.54
N ASP A 43 3.13 26.92 -15.09
CA ASP A 43 2.61 28.23 -14.72
C ASP A 43 2.84 28.60 -13.23
N ILE A 44 3.53 27.74 -12.47
CA ILE A 44 3.81 27.96 -11.05
C ILE A 44 5.26 28.45 -10.88
N ASP A 45 5.41 29.78 -10.87
CA ASP A 45 6.69 30.44 -10.58
C ASP A 45 6.97 30.62 -9.07
N ALA A 46 6.07 30.14 -8.20
CA ALA A 46 6.20 30.33 -6.77
C ALA A 46 7.30 29.43 -6.18
N GLU A 47 8.25 30.04 -5.48
CA GLU A 47 9.21 29.28 -4.69
C GLU A 47 8.49 28.55 -3.54
N PRO A 48 8.84 27.29 -3.25
CA PRO A 48 8.31 26.56 -2.11
C PRO A 48 8.54 27.35 -0.82
N VAL A 49 7.49 27.55 -0.03
CA VAL A 49 7.61 28.17 1.29
C VAL A 49 8.18 27.14 2.26
N GLU A 50 9.23 27.52 2.99
CA GLU A 50 9.78 26.66 4.04
C GLU A 50 8.72 26.39 5.12
N ASP A 51 8.36 25.11 5.27
CA ASP A 51 7.56 24.65 6.40
C ASP A 51 8.51 24.22 7.55
N PRO A 52 8.56 24.97 8.66
CA PRO A 52 9.41 24.61 9.79
C PRO A 52 8.99 23.27 10.45
N ALA A 53 7.78 22.77 10.19
CA ALA A 53 7.30 21.48 10.64
C ALA A 53 7.61 20.33 9.65
N ALA A 54 8.06 20.63 8.43
CA ALA A 54 8.50 19.61 7.46
C ALA A 54 9.85 18.98 7.83
N THR A 55 10.61 19.59 8.74
CA THR A 55 11.75 18.93 9.39
C THR A 55 11.21 18.05 10.52
N ILE A 56 10.83 16.82 10.17
CA ILE A 56 10.85 15.75 11.16
C ILE A 56 12.34 15.42 11.34
N GLU A 57 12.88 15.56 12.57
CA GLU A 57 14.07 14.79 12.97
C GLU A 57 13.67 13.32 12.90
N GLU A 58 13.59 12.78 11.69
CA GLU A 58 13.54 11.36 11.46
C GLU A 58 14.92 10.90 11.92
N THR A 59 15.00 10.42 13.16
CA THR A 59 15.99 9.41 13.49
C THR A 59 15.63 8.26 12.56
N ALA A 60 16.21 8.27 11.36
CA ALA A 60 16.08 7.18 10.43
C ALA A 60 16.41 5.93 11.24
N PRO A 61 15.50 4.95 11.35
CA PRO A 61 15.87 3.69 11.96
C PRO A 61 17.13 3.24 11.22
N GLU A 62 18.20 2.94 11.96
CA GLU A 62 19.33 2.27 11.35
C GLU A 62 18.77 1.08 10.58
N PRO A 63 19.28 0.78 9.37
CA PRO A 63 18.81 -0.40 8.66
C PRO A 63 19.02 -1.59 9.58
N GLU A 64 17.93 -2.07 10.16
CA GLU A 64 17.90 -3.28 10.96
C GLU A 64 18.43 -4.35 10.03
N GLY A 65 19.66 -4.80 10.27
CA GLY A 65 20.30 -5.81 9.45
C GLY A 65 19.38 -7.02 9.34
N MET A 66 19.33 -7.63 8.16
CA MET A 66 18.52 -8.82 7.94
C MET A 66 18.83 -9.87 9.00
N SER A 67 17.79 -10.45 9.61
CA SER A 67 18.04 -11.46 10.63
C SER A 67 18.62 -12.73 9.99
N PRO A 68 19.43 -13.51 10.74
CA PRO A 68 19.93 -14.80 10.26
C PRO A 68 18.81 -15.75 9.84
N SER A 69 17.60 -15.57 10.39
CA SER A 69 16.42 -16.35 10.03
C SER A 69 15.82 -15.95 8.70
N GLU A 70 15.85 -14.66 8.35
CA GLU A 70 15.38 -14.18 7.04
C GLU A 70 16.35 -14.58 5.93
N GLU A 71 17.67 -14.50 6.18
CA GLU A 71 18.69 -14.95 5.23
C GLU A 71 18.56 -16.44 4.93
N ALA A 72 18.32 -17.26 5.95
CA ALA A 72 18.09 -18.70 5.77
C ALA A 72 16.82 -18.99 4.94
N GLN A 73 15.74 -18.24 5.17
CA GLN A 73 14.48 -18.40 4.42
C GLN A 73 14.65 -18.02 2.95
N ILE A 74 15.41 -16.97 2.65
CA ILE A 74 15.70 -16.54 1.27
C ILE A 74 16.53 -17.60 0.55
N GLN A 75 17.56 -18.14 1.22
CA GLN A 75 18.38 -19.21 0.68
C GLN A 75 17.53 -20.44 0.35
N GLU A 76 16.70 -20.89 1.30
CA GLU A 76 15.83 -22.06 1.11
C GLU A 76 14.77 -21.84 0.02
N ALA A 77 14.21 -20.62 -0.09
CA ALA A 77 13.30 -20.28 -1.19
C ALA A 77 13.99 -20.35 -2.55
N GLY A 78 15.25 -19.89 -2.62
CA GLY A 78 16.08 -19.97 -3.84
C GLY A 78 16.39 -21.41 -4.24
N ASP A 79 16.78 -22.24 -3.28
CA ASP A 79 17.07 -23.66 -3.53
C ASP A 79 15.82 -24.41 -4.02
N ASN A 80 14.67 -24.20 -3.38
CA ASN A 80 13.39 -24.80 -3.81
C ASN A 80 12.97 -24.36 -5.23
N ALA A 81 13.22 -23.09 -5.58
CA ALA A 81 12.94 -22.59 -6.93
C ALA A 81 13.85 -23.23 -7.99
N ALA A 82 15.13 -23.42 -7.66
CA ALA A 82 16.09 -24.09 -8.54
C ALA A 82 15.71 -25.56 -8.76
N ASP A 83 15.33 -26.27 -7.69
CA ASP A 83 14.88 -27.67 -7.76
C ASP A 83 13.61 -27.81 -8.60
N THR A 84 12.65 -26.88 -8.42
CA THR A 84 11.42 -26.86 -9.22
C THR A 84 11.72 -26.62 -10.70
N ALA A 85 12.64 -25.69 -11.00
CA ALA A 85 13.05 -25.42 -12.38
C ALA A 85 13.75 -26.64 -13.02
N ALA A 86 14.61 -27.32 -12.28
CA ALA A 86 15.27 -28.54 -12.74
C ALA A 86 14.25 -29.66 -13.04
N ALA A 87 13.30 -29.90 -12.13
CA ALA A 87 12.24 -30.89 -12.33
C ALA A 87 11.34 -30.56 -13.53
N ALA A 88 11.04 -29.28 -13.75
CA ALA A 88 10.27 -28.86 -14.92
C ALA A 88 11.05 -29.09 -16.23
N MET A 89 12.36 -28.85 -16.24
CA MET A 89 13.20 -29.13 -17.42
C MET A 89 13.28 -30.62 -17.72
N ASP A 90 13.45 -31.47 -16.70
CA ASP A 90 13.44 -32.92 -16.87
C ASP A 90 12.09 -33.42 -17.40
N ALA A 91 10.97 -32.93 -16.87
CA ALA A 91 9.64 -33.29 -17.36
C ALA A 91 9.42 -32.88 -18.83
N MET A 92 9.91 -31.72 -19.25
CA MET A 92 9.88 -31.29 -20.65
C MET A 92 10.78 -32.16 -21.55
N ALA A 93 11.94 -32.59 -21.04
CA ALA A 93 12.84 -33.48 -21.77
C ALA A 93 12.26 -34.89 -21.95
N GLU A 94 11.54 -35.40 -20.93
CA GLU A 94 10.81 -36.68 -21.00
C GLU A 94 9.62 -36.62 -21.99
N ASP A 95 8.92 -35.49 -22.08
CA ASP A 95 7.79 -35.29 -23.01
C ASP A 95 8.21 -35.24 -24.49
N ILE A 96 9.41 -34.76 -24.80
CA ILE A 96 9.96 -34.69 -26.17
C ILE A 96 10.60 -36.05 -26.59
N GLY A 97 10.91 -36.93 -25.63
CA GLY A 97 11.61 -38.19 -25.83
C GLY A 97 10.76 -39.42 -26.14
N ASN A 98 9.42 -39.29 -26.16
CA ASN A 98 8.46 -40.36 -26.46
C ASN A 98 7.62 -40.05 -27.71
#